data_AF-A0AAV3A6G6-F1
#
_entry.id   AF-A0AAV3A6G6-F1
#
_cell.length_a   1.000
_cell.length_b   1.000
_cell.length_c   1.000
_cell.angle_alpha   90.00
_cell.angle_beta   90.00
_cell.angle_gamma   90.00
#
_symmetry.space_group_name_H-M   'P 1'
#
loop_
_entity.id
_entity.type
_entity.pdbx_description
1 polymer ?
#
loop_
_entity_poly.entity_id
_entity_poly.type
_entity_poly.pdbx_seq_one_letter_code
_entity_poly.pdbx_strand_id
1 'polypeptide(L)'
;MEGDRDNYYLEQVTITEGSEDGYQYEEIPPDDDLSLPDGDEDLLRAVQTIEEQAEDLQSQRSPVSSQRAASHRPEVVDDFLRNFLIKMGMMKTLECFQTEWYEMMQKGLLQPEAAGFVPDLYSHNQMLDEEIKSLRKEVETYKLAASKAKESMIKLQKERDFHRMHHKRVAQEKNKLINDIKRMKVHYASYEPLLRQLHEKYQTVLRQKMLTSLERDRAVGEVTGLQATLKNLESGHKIELPVKKGSACEHI
;
A
#
# COMPACT_ATOMS: atom_id res chain seq x y z
N MET A 1 -9.67 -8.30 55.96
CA MET A 1 -8.83 -8.11 54.76
C MET A 1 -9.77 -7.65 53.66
N GLU A 2 -9.75 -6.35 53.38
CA GLU A 2 -10.57 -5.72 52.35
C GLU A 2 -9.88 -5.96 51.00
N GLY A 3 -10.55 -6.72 50.13
CA GLY A 3 -10.07 -7.01 48.78
C GLY A 3 -10.27 -5.78 47.90
N ASP A 4 -9.15 -5.25 47.41
CA ASP A 4 -9.07 -4.15 46.47
C ASP A 4 -9.89 -4.51 45.22
N ARG A 5 -11.00 -3.79 45.00
CA ARG A 5 -11.77 -3.89 43.76
C ARG A 5 -11.09 -2.97 42.76
N ASP A 6 -10.23 -3.56 41.94
CA ASP A 6 -9.67 -2.89 40.77
C ASP A 6 -10.82 -2.52 39.82
N ASN A 7 -11.27 -1.27 39.92
CA ASN A 7 -12.23 -0.67 39.02
C ASN A 7 -11.51 -0.36 37.71
N TYR A 8 -11.74 -1.17 36.69
CA TYR A 8 -11.33 -0.84 35.33
C TYR A 8 -12.33 0.16 34.72
N TYR A 9 -11.82 1.28 34.24
CA TYR A 9 -12.59 2.27 33.47
C TYR A 9 -12.16 2.22 32.01
N LEU A 10 -13.13 2.16 31.10
CA LEU A 10 -12.88 2.36 29.68
C LEU A 10 -12.54 3.84 29.47
N GLU A 11 -11.28 4.12 29.13
CA GLU A 11 -10.88 5.43 28.64
C GLU A 11 -11.47 5.61 27.24
N GLN A 12 -12.42 6.56 27.12
CA GLN A 12 -12.98 6.93 25.83
C GLN A 12 -11.94 7.74 25.07
N VAL A 13 -11.12 7.04 24.28
CA VAL A 13 -10.22 7.68 23.33
C VAL A 13 -11.08 8.21 22.18
N THR A 14 -11.44 9.50 22.24
CA THR A 14 -11.89 10.21 21.05
C THR A 14 -10.71 10.25 20.09
N ILE A 15 -10.76 9.41 19.06
CA ILE A 15 -9.95 9.57 17.87
C ILE A 15 -10.34 10.94 17.35
N THR A 16 -9.44 11.93 17.48
CA THR A 16 -9.55 13.13 16.68
C THR A 16 -9.46 12.64 15.24
N GLU A 17 -10.62 12.56 14.58
CA GLU A 17 -10.71 12.47 13.13
C GLU A 17 -9.90 13.64 12.61
N GLY A 18 -8.64 13.36 12.30
CA GLY A 18 -7.68 14.35 11.89
C GLY A 18 -8.05 14.79 10.48
N SER A 19 -9.03 15.70 10.39
CA SER A 19 -9.57 16.30 9.18
C SER A 19 -9.79 15.26 8.07
N GLU A 20 -11.04 14.83 7.88
CA GLU A 20 -11.50 14.41 6.54
C GLU A 20 -11.31 15.59 5.58
N ASP A 21 -10.06 15.78 5.16
CA ASP A 21 -9.74 16.47 3.92
C ASP A 21 -10.32 15.56 2.85
N GLY A 22 -11.33 16.06 2.11
CA GLY A 22 -12.19 15.31 1.17
C GLY A 22 -11.43 14.68 0.01
N TYR A 23 -10.52 13.77 0.31
CA TYR A 23 -9.60 13.13 -0.60
C TYR A 23 -10.28 11.89 -1.15
N GLN A 24 -10.77 12.05 -2.37
CA GLN A 24 -11.26 10.96 -3.20
C GLN A 24 -10.06 10.11 -3.62
N TYR A 25 -10.05 8.83 -3.23
CA TYR A 25 -9.09 7.86 -3.72
C TYR A 25 -9.29 7.70 -5.23
N GLU A 26 -8.28 8.02 -6.01
CA GLU A 26 -8.27 7.77 -7.45
C GLU A 26 -7.93 6.28 -7.64
N GLU A 27 -8.85 5.50 -8.22
CA GLU A 27 -8.63 4.10 -8.54
C GLU A 27 -7.44 3.99 -9.49
N ILE A 28 -6.40 3.28 -9.05
CA ILE A 28 -5.23 3.01 -9.88
C ILE A 28 -5.69 2.09 -11.01
N PRO A 29 -5.49 2.46 -12.30
CA PRO A 29 -5.79 1.59 -13.42
C PRO A 29 -5.09 0.24 -13.24
N PRO A 30 -5.71 -0.88 -13.65
CA PRO A 30 -5.17 -2.23 -13.45
C PRO A 30 -3.84 -2.51 -14.20
N ASP A 31 -3.30 -1.53 -14.93
CA ASP A 31 -2.21 -1.73 -15.90
C ASP A 31 -0.91 -0.97 -15.58
N ASP A 32 -0.75 -0.37 -14.39
CA ASP A 32 0.58 0.10 -13.95
C ASP A 32 1.33 -1.07 -13.28
N ASP A 33 2.05 -1.82 -14.13
CA ASP A 33 3.06 -2.82 -13.77
C ASP A 33 4.28 -2.15 -13.10
N LEU A 34 4.05 -1.47 -11.97
CA LEU A 34 5.07 -1.16 -10.99
C LEU A 34 5.24 -2.42 -10.15
N SER A 35 5.94 -3.39 -10.72
CA SER A 35 6.38 -4.60 -10.05
C SER A 35 7.25 -4.19 -8.85
N LEU A 36 6.61 -4.02 -7.69
CA LEU A 36 7.28 -4.03 -6.40
C LEU A 36 7.96 -5.40 -6.28
N PRO A 37 9.21 -5.49 -5.80
CA PRO A 37 9.92 -6.75 -5.74
C PRO A 37 9.09 -7.74 -4.92
N ASP A 38 8.68 -8.80 -5.60
CA ASP A 38 7.90 -9.92 -5.10
C ASP A 38 8.55 -10.42 -3.81
N GLY A 39 7.97 -10.00 -2.70
CA GLY A 39 8.42 -10.28 -1.36
C GLY A 39 7.39 -11.15 -0.66
N ASP A 40 7.15 -12.34 -1.22
CA ASP A 40 6.73 -13.60 -0.58
C ASP A 40 5.82 -13.60 0.67
N GLU A 41 4.96 -12.60 0.86
CA GLU A 41 3.81 -12.64 1.79
C GLU A 41 2.51 -12.45 1.02
N ASP A 42 2.32 -13.35 0.06
CA ASP A 42 1.10 -13.49 -0.71
C ASP A 42 -0.09 -13.70 0.23
N LEU A 43 -1.13 -12.86 0.12
CA LEU A 43 -2.32 -12.85 1.00
C LEU A 43 -2.95 -14.25 1.14
N LEU A 44 -2.85 -15.04 0.07
CA LEU A 44 -3.29 -16.44 0.01
C LEU A 44 -2.55 -17.35 0.99
N ARG A 45 -1.22 -17.16 1.18
CA ARG A 45 -0.40 -17.93 2.11
C ARG A 45 -0.73 -17.59 3.56
N ALA A 46 -1.06 -16.33 3.83
CA ALA A 46 -1.52 -15.89 5.14
C ALA A 46 -2.91 -16.45 5.49
N VAL A 47 -3.82 -16.56 4.50
CA VAL A 47 -5.13 -17.19 4.69
C VAL A 47 -4.98 -18.69 4.94
N GLN A 48 -4.17 -19.37 4.14
CA GLN A 48 -3.95 -20.81 4.25
C GLN A 48 -3.34 -21.21 5.61
N THR A 49 -2.38 -20.44 6.12
CA THR A 49 -1.79 -20.68 7.44
C THR A 49 -2.76 -20.42 8.61
N ILE A 50 -3.74 -19.53 8.43
CA ILE A 50 -4.81 -19.32 9.43
C ILE A 50 -5.81 -20.47 9.41
N GLU A 51 -6.15 -20.99 8.24
CA GLU A 51 -7.05 -22.14 8.08
C GLU A 51 -6.41 -23.43 8.64
N GLU A 52 -5.14 -23.71 8.32
CA GLU A 52 -4.40 -24.86 8.85
C GLU A 52 -4.26 -24.81 10.39
N GLN A 53 -4.04 -23.62 10.97
CA GLN A 53 -4.00 -23.44 12.43
C GLN A 53 -5.37 -23.65 13.10
N ALA A 54 -6.47 -23.34 12.41
CA ALA A 54 -7.81 -23.58 12.91
C ALA A 54 -8.16 -25.08 12.93
N GLU A 55 -7.70 -25.84 11.93
CA GLU A 55 -7.90 -27.29 11.84
C GLU A 55 -7.07 -28.07 12.88
N ASP A 56 -5.84 -27.62 13.18
CA ASP A 56 -4.98 -28.22 14.21
C ASP A 56 -5.51 -28.00 15.64
N LEU A 57 -6.16 -26.87 15.90
CA LEU A 57 -6.82 -26.59 17.18
C LEU A 57 -8.08 -27.45 17.40
N GLN A 58 -8.70 -27.93 16.32
CA GLN A 58 -9.88 -28.78 16.35
C GLN A 58 -9.51 -30.27 16.57
N SER A 59 -8.33 -30.68 16.07
CA SER A 59 -7.83 -32.07 16.15
C SER A 59 -7.23 -32.46 17.51
N GLN A 60 -6.93 -31.51 18.40
CA GLN A 60 -6.39 -31.79 19.75
C GLN A 60 -7.44 -31.99 20.86
N ARG A 61 -8.73 -32.15 20.51
CA ARG A 61 -9.84 -32.31 21.48
C ARG A 61 -10.28 -33.77 21.72
N SER A 62 -9.39 -34.75 21.63
CA SER A 62 -9.69 -36.12 22.08
C SER A 62 -9.25 -36.35 23.54
N PRO A 63 -10.16 -36.68 24.49
CA PRO A 63 -9.76 -36.98 25.85
C PRO A 63 -9.25 -38.42 25.93
N VAL A 64 -7.99 -38.59 26.35
CA VAL A 64 -7.45 -39.90 26.75
C VAL A 64 -7.99 -40.22 28.14
N SER A 65 -8.74 -41.32 28.20
CA SER A 65 -9.33 -41.86 29.42
C SER A 65 -8.33 -42.67 30.25
N SER A 66 -8.58 -42.63 31.56
CA SER A 66 -8.42 -43.73 32.53
C SER A 66 -7.19 -43.70 33.45
N GLN A 67 -7.39 -43.11 34.64
CA GLN A 67 -7.02 -43.77 35.89
C GLN A 67 -8.21 -43.71 36.86
N ARG A 68 -8.66 -44.90 37.27
CA ARG A 68 -9.74 -45.15 38.23
C ARG A 68 -9.49 -44.41 39.55
N ALA A 69 -10.17 -43.29 39.76
CA ALA A 69 -10.55 -42.87 41.11
C ALA A 69 -11.73 -43.75 41.55
N ALA A 70 -11.73 -44.18 42.81
CA ALA A 70 -12.81 -44.98 43.40
C ALA A 70 -14.15 -44.34 43.05
N SER A 71 -15.05 -45.10 42.42
CA SER A 71 -16.36 -44.63 42.00
C SER A 71 -17.13 -44.18 43.25
N HIS A 72 -17.17 -42.88 43.51
CA HIS A 72 -18.22 -42.29 44.33
C HIS A 72 -19.48 -42.50 43.51
N ARG A 73 -20.26 -43.52 43.88
CA ARG A 73 -21.51 -43.85 43.19
C ARG A 73 -22.44 -42.67 43.47
N PRO A 74 -22.82 -41.88 42.46
CA PRO A 74 -23.69 -40.74 42.71
C PRO A 74 -25.01 -41.27 43.28
N GLU A 75 -25.42 -40.73 44.43
CA GLU A 75 -26.66 -41.16 45.09
C GLU A 75 -27.85 -40.70 44.25
N VAL A 76 -28.75 -41.64 43.96
CA VAL A 76 -30.04 -41.32 43.33
C VAL A 76 -30.88 -40.55 44.35
N VAL A 77 -31.69 -39.60 43.88
CA VAL A 77 -32.50 -38.72 44.76
C VAL A 77 -33.33 -39.50 45.79
N ASP A 78 -33.88 -40.66 45.42
CA ASP A 78 -34.67 -41.48 46.34
C ASP A 78 -33.82 -42.15 47.44
N ASP A 79 -32.61 -42.61 47.10
CA ASP A 79 -31.65 -43.15 48.05
C ASP A 79 -31.15 -42.07 49.03
N PHE A 80 -30.88 -40.86 48.54
CA PHE A 80 -30.50 -39.71 49.38
C PHE A 80 -31.60 -39.38 50.39
N LEU A 81 -32.85 -39.24 49.93
CA LEU A 81 -33.99 -38.92 50.80
C LEU A 81 -34.27 -40.03 51.81
N ARG A 82 -34.19 -41.30 51.38
CA ARG A 82 -34.34 -42.48 52.26
C ARG A 82 -33.27 -42.48 53.35
N ASN A 83 -32.00 -42.33 52.97
CA ASN A 83 -30.88 -42.28 53.91
C ASN A 83 -31.00 -41.10 54.88
N PHE A 84 -31.41 -39.93 54.40
CA PHE A 84 -31.64 -38.74 55.22
C PHE A 84 -32.74 -38.98 56.28
N LEU A 85 -33.91 -39.47 55.85
CA LEU A 85 -35.05 -39.70 56.73
C LEU A 85 -34.77 -40.79 57.77
N ILE A 86 -34.04 -41.85 57.40
CA ILE A 86 -33.58 -42.89 58.33
C ILE A 86 -32.60 -42.29 59.36
N LYS A 87 -31.60 -41.53 58.91
CA LYS A 87 -30.59 -40.91 59.79
C LYS A 87 -31.19 -39.93 60.79
N MET A 88 -32.24 -39.21 60.39
CA MET A 88 -32.96 -38.27 61.26
C MET A 88 -34.07 -38.92 62.09
N GLY A 89 -34.28 -40.25 61.98
CA GLY A 89 -35.30 -40.98 62.75
C GLY A 89 -36.75 -40.67 62.36
N MET A 90 -36.97 -40.11 61.16
CA MET A 90 -38.28 -39.67 60.66
C MET A 90 -39.05 -40.83 60.01
N MET A 91 -39.28 -41.90 60.76
CA MET A 91 -39.80 -43.17 60.22
C MET A 91 -41.21 -43.06 59.62
N LYS A 92 -42.10 -42.27 60.21
CA LYS A 92 -43.46 -42.06 59.68
C LYS A 92 -43.43 -41.32 58.33
N THR A 93 -42.57 -40.31 58.23
CA THR A 93 -42.38 -39.55 56.98
C THR A 93 -41.74 -40.41 55.91
N LEU A 94 -40.78 -41.26 56.28
CA LEU A 94 -40.19 -42.23 55.37
C LEU A 94 -41.24 -43.20 54.81
N GLU A 95 -42.13 -43.70 55.66
CA GLU A 95 -43.18 -44.64 55.26
C GLU A 95 -44.19 -43.98 54.30
N CYS A 96 -44.62 -42.75 54.59
CA CYS A 96 -45.45 -41.96 53.68
C CYS A 96 -44.73 -41.72 52.34
N PHE A 97 -43.48 -41.24 52.39
CA PHE A 97 -42.67 -40.97 51.20
C PHE A 97 -42.49 -42.22 50.32
N GLN A 98 -42.13 -43.36 50.90
CA GLN A 98 -41.96 -44.61 50.15
C GLN A 98 -43.27 -45.04 49.48
N THR A 99 -44.38 -44.93 50.20
CA THR A 99 -45.70 -45.30 49.68
C THR A 99 -46.09 -44.43 48.48
N GLU A 100 -45.98 -43.11 48.61
CA GLU A 100 -46.25 -42.16 47.53
C GLU A 100 -45.30 -42.35 46.35
N TRP A 101 -44.00 -42.55 46.62
CA TRP A 101 -42.96 -42.74 45.61
C TRP A 101 -43.21 -43.98 44.76
N TYR A 102 -43.50 -45.13 45.38
CA TYR A 102 -43.82 -46.35 44.65
C TYR A 102 -45.18 -46.27 43.93
N GLU A 103 -46.17 -45.60 44.53
CA GLU A 103 -47.47 -45.37 43.87
C GLU A 103 -47.32 -44.53 42.61
N MET A 104 -46.53 -43.45 42.66
CA MET A 104 -46.27 -42.61 41.50
C MET A 104 -45.40 -43.31 40.44
N MET A 105 -44.44 -44.14 40.86
CA MET A 105 -43.65 -44.99 39.96
C MET A 105 -44.54 -46.00 39.23
N GLN A 106 -45.44 -46.69 39.94
CA GLN A 106 -46.31 -47.71 39.37
C GLN A 106 -47.38 -47.12 38.43
N LYS A 107 -47.79 -45.87 38.67
CA LYS A 107 -48.66 -45.11 37.75
C LYS A 107 -47.90 -44.56 36.53
N GLY A 108 -46.59 -44.74 36.46
CA GLY A 108 -45.74 -44.21 35.38
C GLY A 108 -45.59 -42.68 35.40
N LEU A 109 -45.96 -42.03 36.51
CA LEU A 109 -45.87 -40.58 36.72
C LEU A 109 -44.46 -40.14 37.15
N LEU A 110 -43.66 -41.08 37.65
CA LEU A 110 -42.25 -40.90 37.96
C LEU A 110 -41.41 -41.81 37.08
N GLN A 111 -40.41 -41.23 36.42
CA GLN A 111 -39.32 -41.96 35.76
C GLN A 111 -38.09 -41.85 36.68
N PRO A 112 -37.70 -42.92 37.40
CA PRO A 112 -36.55 -42.91 38.30
C PRO A 112 -35.25 -42.43 37.63
N GLU A 113 -35.10 -42.68 36.34
CA GLU A 113 -33.97 -42.29 35.51
C GLU A 113 -33.94 -40.78 35.22
N ALA A 114 -35.09 -40.09 35.32
CA ALA A 114 -35.22 -38.65 35.09
C ALA A 114 -34.95 -37.82 36.36
N ALA A 115 -35.01 -38.43 37.55
CA ALA A 115 -34.77 -37.74 38.83
C ALA A 115 -33.31 -37.30 38.99
N GLY A 116 -32.40 -37.82 38.16
CA GLY A 116 -30.98 -37.47 38.19
C GLY A 116 -30.29 -37.92 39.48
N PHE A 117 -29.05 -37.49 39.62
CA PHE A 117 -28.24 -37.75 40.80
C PHE A 117 -28.16 -36.49 41.67
N VAL A 118 -28.07 -36.66 42.98
CA VAL A 118 -27.77 -35.54 43.88
C VAL A 118 -26.28 -35.22 43.77
N PRO A 119 -25.88 -34.06 43.20
CA PRO A 119 -24.47 -33.70 43.13
C PRO A 119 -23.95 -33.46 44.54
N ASP A 120 -22.86 -34.14 44.91
CA ASP A 120 -22.19 -33.81 46.16
C ASP A 120 -21.48 -32.44 46.03
N LEU A 121 -21.18 -31.81 47.18
CA LEU A 121 -20.45 -30.54 47.24
C LEU A 121 -19.13 -30.59 46.46
N TYR A 122 -18.51 -31.77 46.37
CA TYR A 122 -17.28 -31.99 45.63
C TYR A 122 -17.49 -31.90 44.11
N SER A 123 -18.54 -32.53 43.58
CA SER A 123 -18.93 -32.49 42.18
C SER A 123 -19.28 -31.07 41.74
N HIS A 124 -20.00 -30.32 42.58
CA HIS A 124 -20.31 -28.92 42.28
C HIS A 124 -19.04 -28.05 42.22
N ASN A 125 -18.13 -28.21 43.18
CA ASN A 125 -16.84 -27.52 43.16
C ASN A 125 -16.00 -27.91 41.94
N GLN A 126 -16.00 -29.18 41.54
CA GLN A 126 -15.29 -29.64 40.35
C GLN A 126 -15.86 -28.99 39.08
N MET A 127 -17.18 -28.92 38.93
CA MET A 127 -17.82 -28.23 37.80
C MET A 127 -17.45 -26.74 37.75
N LEU A 128 -17.49 -26.06 38.90
CA LEU A 128 -17.08 -24.66 38.99
C LEU A 128 -15.60 -24.47 38.66
N ASP A 129 -14.72 -25.36 39.10
CA ASP A 129 -13.30 -25.32 38.75
C ASP A 129 -13.06 -25.53 37.25
N GLU A 130 -13.81 -26.43 36.62
CA GLU A 130 -13.77 -26.65 35.16
C GLU A 130 -14.27 -25.41 34.40
N GLU A 131 -15.36 -24.80 34.86
CA GLU A 131 -15.90 -23.55 34.30
C GLU A 131 -14.88 -22.41 34.43
N ILE A 132 -14.30 -22.20 35.62
CA ILE A 132 -13.26 -21.19 35.84
C ILE A 132 -12.05 -21.42 34.91
N LYS A 133 -11.61 -22.67 34.75
CA LYS A 133 -10.51 -23.00 33.82
C LYS A 133 -10.88 -22.68 32.37
N SER A 134 -12.11 -23.00 31.96
CA SER A 134 -12.60 -22.71 30.61
C SER A 134 -12.66 -21.21 30.34
N LEU A 135 -13.25 -20.42 31.25
CA LEU A 135 -13.36 -18.97 31.14
C LEU A 135 -11.99 -18.29 31.14
N ARG A 136 -11.05 -18.76 31.97
CA ARG A 136 -9.66 -18.26 31.96
C ARG A 136 -8.99 -18.48 30.61
N LYS A 137 -9.20 -19.66 30.00
CA LYS A 137 -8.67 -19.97 28.67
C LYS A 137 -9.28 -19.06 27.62
N GLU A 138 -10.60 -18.86 27.65
CA GLU A 138 -11.29 -17.95 26.73
C GLU A 138 -10.78 -16.51 26.84
N VAL A 139 -10.64 -15.98 28.06
CA VAL A 139 -10.07 -14.66 28.30
C VAL A 139 -8.66 -14.54 27.70
N GLU A 140 -7.82 -15.55 27.86
CA GLU A 140 -6.47 -15.52 27.28
C GLU A 140 -6.50 -15.56 25.75
N THR A 141 -7.38 -16.34 25.15
CA THR A 141 -7.56 -16.36 23.69
C THR A 141 -8.04 -15.01 23.16
N TYR A 142 -8.98 -14.36 23.84
CA TYR A 142 -9.45 -13.03 23.45
C TYR A 142 -8.37 -11.96 23.61
N LYS A 143 -7.55 -12.03 24.67
CA LYS A 143 -6.41 -11.14 24.85
C LYS A 143 -5.39 -11.30 23.72
N LEU A 144 -5.07 -12.54 23.34
CA LEU A 144 -4.15 -12.81 22.24
C LEU A 144 -4.70 -12.27 20.91
N ALA A 145 -5.97 -12.55 20.61
CA ALA A 145 -6.64 -12.05 19.41
C ALA A 145 -6.65 -10.51 19.36
N ALA A 146 -6.96 -9.85 20.48
CA ALA A 146 -6.94 -8.40 20.59
C ALA A 146 -5.53 -7.82 20.40
N SER A 147 -4.49 -8.45 20.97
CA SER A 147 -3.10 -8.03 20.77
C SER A 147 -2.69 -8.15 19.30
N LYS A 148 -2.99 -9.30 18.66
CA LYS A 148 -2.72 -9.52 17.24
C LYS A 148 -3.44 -8.51 16.35
N ALA A 149 -4.72 -8.24 16.63
CA ALA A 149 -5.49 -7.23 15.90
C ALA A 149 -4.90 -5.83 16.07
N LYS A 150 -4.47 -5.46 17.28
CA LYS A 150 -3.80 -4.18 17.55
C LYS A 150 -2.49 -4.04 16.77
N GLU A 151 -1.67 -5.08 16.74
CA GLU A 151 -0.42 -5.09 15.98
C GLU A 151 -0.67 -4.91 14.47
N SER A 152 -1.63 -5.65 13.90
CA SER A 152 -2.02 -5.51 12.50
C SER A 152 -2.56 -4.11 12.20
N MET A 153 -3.37 -3.54 13.10
CA MET A 153 -3.89 -2.17 12.94
C MET A 153 -2.76 -1.13 12.90
N ILE A 154 -1.75 -1.27 13.76
CA ILE A 154 -0.57 -0.38 13.76
C ILE A 154 0.20 -0.50 12.44
N LYS A 155 0.37 -1.72 11.91
CA LYS A 155 1.04 -1.93 10.60
C LYS A 155 0.28 -1.25 9.47
N LEU A 156 -1.04 -1.47 9.39
CA LEU A 156 -1.90 -0.84 8.37
C LEU A 156 -1.90 0.69 8.48
N GLN A 157 -1.90 1.23 9.69
CA GLN A 157 -1.83 2.66 9.91
C GLN A 157 -0.52 3.25 9.39
N LYS A 158 0.61 2.59 9.65
CA LYS A 158 1.92 3.00 9.13
C LYS A 158 1.96 2.99 7.60
N GLU A 159 1.41 1.94 6.98
CA GLU A 159 1.36 1.82 5.51
C GLU A 159 0.48 2.92 4.90
N ARG A 160 -0.71 3.13 5.46
CA ARG A 160 -1.60 4.24 5.06
C ARG A 160 -0.89 5.58 5.17
N ASP A 161 -0.20 5.84 6.28
CA ASP A 161 0.51 7.11 6.51
C ASP A 161 1.70 7.27 5.56
N PHE A 162 2.40 6.18 5.24
CA PHE A 162 3.46 6.15 4.24
C PHE A 162 2.92 6.51 2.85
N HIS A 163 1.85 5.86 2.39
CA HIS A 163 1.22 6.19 1.11
C HIS A 163 0.72 7.63 1.06
N ARG A 164 0.06 8.10 2.13
CA ARG A 164 -0.44 9.47 2.21
C ARG A 164 0.69 10.49 2.13
N MET A 165 1.80 10.24 2.84
CA MET A 165 2.98 11.11 2.79
C MET A 165 3.64 11.07 1.40
N HIS A 166 3.80 9.87 0.83
CA HIS A 166 4.42 9.67 -0.47
C HIS A 166 3.63 10.37 -1.58
N HIS A 167 2.31 10.17 -1.63
CA HIS A 167 1.44 10.85 -2.58
C HIS A 167 1.54 12.38 -2.46
N LYS A 168 1.55 12.93 -1.23
CA LYS A 168 1.75 14.38 -1.01
C LYS A 168 3.09 14.87 -1.56
N ARG A 169 4.17 14.11 -1.35
CA ARG A 169 5.50 14.45 -1.90
C ARG A 169 5.48 14.43 -3.43
N VAL A 170 4.98 13.36 -4.04
CA VAL A 170 4.90 13.22 -5.50
C VAL A 170 4.05 14.34 -6.10
N ALA A 171 2.92 14.70 -5.48
CA ALA A 171 2.10 15.81 -5.93
C ALA A 171 2.84 17.16 -5.88
N GLN A 172 3.66 17.41 -4.85
CA GLN A 172 4.50 18.60 -4.76
C GLN A 172 5.57 18.63 -5.86
N GLU A 173 6.25 17.51 -6.09
CA GLU A 173 7.25 17.37 -7.16
C GLU A 173 6.62 17.57 -8.54
N LYS A 174 5.48 16.92 -8.81
CA LYS A 174 4.67 17.11 -10.03
C LYS A 174 4.37 18.59 -10.25
N ASN A 175 3.88 19.28 -9.23
CA ASN A 175 3.53 20.71 -9.34
C ASN A 175 4.77 21.58 -9.61
N LYS A 176 5.93 21.25 -9.03
CA LYS A 176 7.19 21.93 -9.31
C LYS A 176 7.61 21.75 -10.76
N LEU A 177 7.60 20.52 -11.27
CA LEU A 177 7.88 20.19 -12.67
C LEU A 177 6.93 20.92 -13.63
N ILE A 178 5.63 20.94 -13.34
CA ILE A 178 4.63 21.68 -14.13
C ILE A 178 4.99 23.17 -14.21
N ASN A 179 5.40 23.78 -13.08
CA ASN A 179 5.77 25.18 -13.05
C ASN A 179 7.06 25.46 -13.84
N ASP A 180 8.05 24.57 -13.76
CA ASP A 180 9.28 24.68 -14.53
C ASP A 180 9.01 24.55 -16.04
N ILE A 181 8.16 23.61 -16.44
CA ILE A 181 7.72 23.48 -17.85
C ILE A 181 7.01 24.76 -18.31
N LYS A 182 6.11 25.32 -17.49
CA LYS A 182 5.43 26.59 -17.83
C LYS A 182 6.42 27.73 -18.03
N ARG A 183 7.39 27.88 -17.13
CA ARG A 183 8.45 28.89 -17.23
C ARG A 183 9.28 28.70 -18.49
N MET A 184 9.66 27.46 -18.77
CA MET A 184 10.46 27.10 -19.94
C MET A 184 9.70 27.41 -21.24
N LYS A 185 8.41 27.07 -21.33
CA LYS A 185 7.57 27.41 -22.49
C LYS A 185 7.51 28.92 -22.72
N VAL A 186 7.34 29.72 -21.68
CA VAL A 186 7.36 31.19 -21.78
C VAL A 186 8.72 31.70 -22.28
N HIS A 187 9.82 31.14 -21.77
CA HIS A 187 11.17 31.49 -22.21
C HIS A 187 11.45 31.12 -23.67
N TYR A 188 10.99 29.96 -24.16
CA TYR A 188 11.14 29.62 -25.58
C TYR A 188 10.25 30.46 -26.49
N ALA A 189 9.03 30.79 -26.05
CA ALA A 189 8.15 31.69 -26.78
C ALA A 189 8.75 33.10 -26.95
N SER A 190 9.61 33.55 -26.03
CA SER A 190 10.29 34.85 -26.16
C SER A 190 11.44 34.84 -27.17
N TYR A 191 12.04 33.68 -27.48
CA TYR A 191 13.08 33.57 -28.53
C TYR A 191 12.51 33.60 -29.94
N GLU A 192 11.26 33.16 -30.13
CA GLU A 192 10.57 33.16 -31.41
C GLU A 192 10.67 34.50 -32.17
N PRO A 193 10.35 35.68 -31.59
CA PRO A 193 10.52 36.97 -32.27
C PRO A 193 11.98 37.31 -32.59
N LEU A 194 12.93 36.94 -31.71
CA LEU A 194 14.35 37.20 -31.94
C LEU A 194 14.87 36.39 -33.15
N LEU A 195 14.48 35.12 -33.25
CA LEU A 195 14.82 34.26 -34.37
C LEU A 195 14.21 34.76 -35.68
N ARG A 196 12.93 35.19 -35.66
CA ARG A 196 12.28 35.81 -36.82
C ARG A 196 13.03 37.05 -37.29
N GLN A 197 13.40 37.95 -36.36
CA GLN A 197 14.13 39.16 -36.69
C GLN A 197 15.51 38.85 -37.29
N LEU A 198 16.22 37.87 -36.73
CA LEU A 198 17.52 37.45 -37.24
C LEU A 198 17.40 36.85 -38.65
N HIS A 199 16.37 36.04 -38.89
CA HIS A 199 16.08 35.47 -40.21
C HIS A 199 15.80 36.57 -41.24
N GLU A 200 14.97 37.56 -40.89
CA GLU A 200 14.65 38.69 -41.76
C GLU A 200 15.90 39.53 -42.11
N LYS A 201 16.76 39.80 -41.12
CA LYS A 201 18.04 40.47 -41.34
C LYS A 201 18.96 39.67 -42.26
N TYR A 202 19.06 38.35 -42.05
CA TYR A 202 19.84 37.48 -42.92
C TYR A 202 19.35 37.52 -44.38
N GLN A 203 18.04 37.41 -44.59
CA GLN A 203 17.44 37.51 -45.93
C GLN A 203 17.71 38.88 -46.57
N THR A 204 17.66 39.96 -45.79
CA THR A 204 17.96 41.31 -46.28
C THR A 204 19.42 41.44 -46.72
N VAL A 205 20.36 40.99 -45.88
CA VAL A 205 21.79 40.99 -46.20
C VAL A 205 22.08 40.12 -47.42
N LEU A 206 21.42 38.97 -47.55
CA LEU A 206 21.58 38.08 -48.70
C LEU A 206 21.14 38.76 -50.01
N ARG A 207 19.99 39.44 -50.00
CA ARG A 207 19.51 40.23 -51.16
C ARG A 207 20.47 41.37 -51.49
N GLN A 208 20.92 42.12 -50.50
CA GLN A 208 21.89 43.21 -50.69
C GLN A 208 23.21 42.69 -51.27
N LYS A 209 23.76 41.60 -50.72
CA LYS A 209 24.97 40.95 -51.24
C LYS A 209 24.83 40.60 -52.72
N MET A 210 23.68 40.05 -53.12
CA MET A 210 23.39 39.71 -54.50
C MET A 210 23.37 40.95 -55.40
N LEU A 211 22.70 42.03 -54.98
CA LEU A 211 22.68 43.30 -55.71
C LEU A 211 24.08 43.91 -55.87
N THR A 212 24.84 44.02 -54.77
CA THR A 212 26.22 44.51 -54.81
C THR A 212 27.12 43.63 -55.67
N SER A 213 26.85 42.32 -55.74
CA SER A 213 27.57 41.44 -56.65
C SER A 213 27.31 41.76 -58.12
N LEU A 214 26.05 41.96 -58.49
CA LEU A 214 25.67 42.34 -59.84
C LEU A 214 26.24 43.72 -60.23
N GLU A 215 26.22 44.69 -59.32
CA GLU A 215 26.82 46.01 -59.55
C GLU A 215 28.33 45.92 -59.78
N ARG A 216 29.02 45.09 -59.00
CA ARG A 216 30.45 44.83 -59.18
C ARG A 216 30.72 44.16 -60.53
N ASP A 217 29.96 43.13 -60.89
CA ASP A 217 30.14 42.41 -62.16
C ASP A 217 29.89 43.34 -63.35
N ARG A 218 28.90 44.24 -63.25
CA ARG A 218 28.66 45.30 -64.23
C ARG A 218 29.84 46.26 -64.33
N ALA A 219 30.35 46.78 -63.21
CA ALA A 219 31.48 47.70 -63.20
C ALA A 219 32.76 47.05 -63.76
N VAL A 220 33.02 45.77 -63.43
CA VAL A 220 34.13 45.00 -64.01
C VAL A 220 33.93 44.81 -65.51
N GLY A 221 32.70 44.54 -65.97
CA GLY A 221 32.35 44.48 -67.39
C GLY A 221 32.60 45.80 -68.13
N GLU A 222 32.23 46.93 -67.53
CA GLU A 222 32.49 48.27 -68.08
C GLU A 222 34.00 48.56 -68.13
N VAL A 223 34.76 48.28 -67.06
CA VAL A 223 36.21 48.46 -67.01
C VAL A 223 36.94 47.57 -68.03
N THR A 224 36.57 46.30 -68.14
CA THR A 224 37.17 45.38 -69.11
C THR A 224 36.85 45.78 -70.55
N GLY A 225 35.61 46.23 -70.81
CA GLY A 225 35.23 46.83 -72.09
C GLY A 225 36.07 48.06 -72.43
N LEU A 226 36.22 49.01 -71.51
CA LEU A 226 37.06 50.20 -71.68
C LEU A 226 38.54 49.81 -71.90
N GLN A 227 39.09 48.88 -71.13
CA GLN A 227 40.46 48.37 -71.31
C GLN A 227 40.66 47.74 -72.70
N ALA A 228 39.69 46.98 -73.20
CA ALA A 228 39.73 46.42 -74.55
C ALA A 228 39.72 47.52 -75.63
N THR A 229 38.89 48.56 -75.46
CA THR A 229 38.89 49.71 -76.38
C THR A 229 40.22 50.46 -76.38
N LEU A 230 40.81 50.70 -75.20
CA LEU A 230 42.14 51.33 -75.07
C LEU A 230 43.22 50.49 -75.77
N LYS A 231 43.25 49.17 -75.53
CA LYS A 231 44.21 48.27 -76.17
C LYS A 231 44.08 48.23 -77.70
N ASN A 232 42.86 48.29 -78.23
CA ASN A 232 42.62 48.36 -79.68
C ASN A 232 43.12 49.69 -80.28
N LEU A 233 42.96 50.80 -79.56
CA LEU A 233 43.50 52.11 -79.97
C LEU A 233 45.04 52.14 -79.92
N GLU A 234 45.65 51.51 -78.91
CA GLU A 234 47.11 51.39 -78.78
C GLU A 234 47.73 50.47 -79.84
N SER A 235 47.05 49.37 -80.21
CA SER A 235 47.51 48.44 -81.25
C SER A 235 47.34 48.99 -82.67
N GLY A 236 46.41 49.92 -82.90
CA GLY A 236 46.32 50.69 -84.15
C GLY A 236 47.50 51.65 -84.40
N HIS A 237 48.34 51.91 -83.40
CA HIS A 237 49.51 52.80 -83.50
C HIS A 237 50.82 52.09 -83.90
N LYS A 238 50.81 50.79 -84.19
CA LYS A 238 52.01 49.99 -84.53
C LYS A 238 52.00 49.51 -85.99
N ILE A 239 52.18 50.43 -86.94
CA ILE A 239 52.62 50.12 -88.32
C ILE A 239 53.69 51.13 -88.78
N GLU A 240 54.92 50.60 -88.92
CA GLU A 240 56.11 50.98 -89.71
C GLU A 240 56.83 52.34 -89.56
N LEU A 241 58.09 52.27 -89.09
CA LEU A 241 59.25 52.93 -89.73
C LEU A 241 60.52 52.03 -89.65
N PRO A 242 61.34 51.94 -90.72
CA PRO A 242 62.32 50.89 -90.92
C PRO A 242 63.72 51.18 -90.34
N VAL A 243 64.44 50.09 -90.05
CA VAL A 243 65.88 50.03 -89.72
C VAL A 243 66.73 50.51 -90.90
N LYS A 244 67.67 51.44 -90.67
CA LYS A 244 68.86 51.63 -91.53
C LYS A 244 70.14 51.27 -90.78
N LYS A 245 70.91 50.35 -91.37
CA LYS A 245 72.29 49.99 -91.02
C LYS A 245 73.30 51.07 -91.47
N GLY A 246 74.40 51.16 -90.73
CA GLY A 246 75.72 51.68 -91.14
C GLY A 246 76.64 51.68 -89.91
N SER A 247 77.49 50.66 -89.69
CA SER A 247 78.89 50.55 -90.16
C SER A 247 79.75 51.76 -89.78
N ALA A 248 80.97 51.71 -89.21
CA ALA A 248 81.86 50.71 -88.62
C ALA A 248 83.09 51.49 -88.07
N CYS A 249 84.04 50.76 -87.47
CA CYS A 249 85.42 51.08 -87.08
C CYS A 249 85.65 51.79 -85.73
N GLU A 250 86.19 51.12 -84.69
CA GLU A 250 87.58 50.67 -84.45
C GLU A 250 88.58 51.82 -84.23
N HIS A 251 89.09 51.99 -83.00
CA HIS A 251 90.41 51.49 -82.57
C HIS A 251 90.88 52.10 -81.24
N ILE A 252 91.50 51.21 -80.44
CA ILE A 252 92.39 51.37 -79.26
C ILE A 252 91.71 51.72 -77.93
#